data_AF-A0A8S0WGK6-F1
#
_entry.id   AF-A0A8S0WGK6-F1
#
_cell.length_a   1.000
_cell.length_b   1.000
_cell.length_c   1.000
_cell.angle_alpha   90.00
_cell.angle_beta   90.00
_cell.angle_gamma   90.00
#
_symmetry.space_group_name_H-M   'P 1'
#
loop_
_entity.id
_entity.type
_entity.pdbx_description
1 polymer ?
#
loop_
_entity_poly.entity_id
_entity_poly.type
_entity_poly.pdbx_seq_one_letter_code
_entity_poly.pdbx_strand_id
1 'polypeptide(L)'
;MTQYGDTARRQSPLQLQRPASHPFLKPSNTMSTQRFALPPGVYYIQTTEATARNVANPSGDGQQLFVATPSGGAEQQWLISGNGIIRALNVNSGRFALTNLASSAVPQAVTRATSGVEWIINVEWDQGSNTFKGPILANDSSKRRFSLNGNNIELAAASSSQEWVFVAA
;
A
#
# COMPACT_ATOMS: atom_id res chain seq x y z
N MET A 1 -80.52 43.58 -41.03
CA MET A 1 -79.34 43.88 -40.19
C MET A 1 -79.24 42.81 -39.11
N THR A 2 -78.00 42.54 -38.69
CA THR A 2 -77.54 41.56 -37.66
C THR A 2 -76.98 40.24 -38.23
N GLN A 3 -75.71 40.04 -37.90
CA GLN A 3 -74.69 39.06 -38.35
C GLN A 3 -74.93 37.65 -37.82
N TYR A 4 -74.27 36.63 -38.42
CA TYR A 4 -73.28 35.78 -37.72
C TYR A 4 -72.40 35.08 -38.76
N GLY A 5 -71.09 35.32 -38.68
CA GLY A 5 -70.07 34.58 -39.41
C GLY A 5 -69.63 33.36 -38.61
N ASP A 6 -69.28 32.28 -39.29
CA ASP A 6 -68.64 31.13 -38.68
C ASP A 6 -67.40 30.75 -39.49
N THR A 7 -66.23 31.12 -38.95
CA THR A 7 -64.92 30.77 -39.50
C THR A 7 -64.41 29.56 -38.73
N ALA A 8 -64.54 28.38 -39.33
CA ALA A 8 -63.95 27.16 -38.82
C ALA A 8 -62.40 27.25 -38.85
N ARG A 9 -61.79 27.62 -37.71
CA ARG A 9 -60.36 27.46 -37.47
C ARG A 9 -60.02 25.98 -37.30
N ARG A 10 -59.27 25.42 -38.24
CA ARG A 10 -58.57 24.14 -38.08
C ARG A 10 -57.49 24.29 -37.01
N GLN A 11 -57.57 23.53 -35.92
CA GLN A 11 -56.48 23.37 -34.97
C GLN A 11 -55.57 22.23 -35.46
N SER A 12 -54.28 22.52 -35.64
CA SER A 12 -53.24 21.50 -35.82
C SER A 12 -53.01 20.76 -34.50
N PRO A 13 -52.87 19.43 -34.48
CA PRO A 13 -52.51 18.72 -33.26
C PRO A 13 -51.04 19.02 -32.91
N LEU A 14 -50.82 19.45 -31.65
CA LEU A 14 -49.50 19.56 -31.03
C LEU A 14 -48.83 18.18 -31.04
N GLN A 15 -47.79 18.02 -31.86
CA GLN A 15 -46.90 16.86 -31.75
C GLN A 15 -46.10 16.99 -30.45
N LEU A 16 -46.39 16.11 -29.47
CA LEU A 16 -45.58 15.94 -28.27
C LEU A 16 -44.21 15.36 -28.68
N GLN A 17 -43.22 16.24 -28.76
CA GLN A 17 -41.83 15.85 -28.98
C GLN A 17 -41.30 15.20 -27.69
N ARG A 18 -41.07 13.88 -27.71
CA ARG A 18 -40.50 13.16 -26.57
C ARG A 18 -39.07 13.68 -26.32
N PRO A 19 -38.68 13.98 -25.07
CA PRO A 19 -37.32 14.40 -24.79
C PRO A 19 -36.33 13.26 -25.07
N ALA A 20 -35.19 13.62 -25.66
CA ALA A 20 -34.12 12.72 -26.02
C ALA A 20 -33.64 11.92 -24.80
N SER A 21 -33.59 10.59 -24.96
CA SER A 21 -33.00 9.66 -24.00
C SER A 21 -31.58 10.12 -23.64
N HIS A 22 -31.41 10.64 -22.44
CA HIS A 22 -30.09 10.92 -21.89
C HIS A 22 -29.34 9.59 -21.75
N PRO A 23 -28.09 9.48 -22.24
CA PRO A 23 -27.27 8.33 -21.92
C PRO A 23 -27.06 8.32 -20.41
N PHE A 24 -27.51 7.25 -19.75
CA PHE A 24 -27.14 6.95 -18.38
C PHE A 24 -25.62 6.94 -18.29
N LEU A 25 -25.03 7.94 -17.64
CA LEU A 25 -23.66 7.85 -17.16
C LEU A 25 -23.63 6.70 -16.17
N LYS A 26 -23.01 5.57 -16.56
CA LYS A 26 -22.62 4.54 -15.59
C LYS A 26 -21.73 5.24 -14.55
N PRO A 27 -22.05 5.18 -13.25
CA PRO A 27 -21.07 5.52 -12.25
C PRO A 27 -19.94 4.50 -12.40
N SER A 28 -18.77 4.98 -12.81
CA SER A 28 -17.52 4.26 -12.64
C SER A 28 -17.32 4.11 -11.14
N ASN A 29 -17.83 3.02 -10.56
CA ASN A 29 -17.45 2.57 -9.23
C ASN A 29 -15.99 2.11 -9.31
N THR A 30 -15.05 3.05 -9.36
CA THR A 30 -13.73 2.81 -8.80
C THR A 30 -13.95 2.75 -7.29
N MET A 31 -14.26 1.56 -6.77
CA MET A 31 -14.18 1.29 -5.34
C MET A 31 -12.76 1.65 -4.93
N SER A 32 -12.61 2.77 -4.22
CA SER A 32 -11.34 3.13 -3.60
C SER A 32 -10.99 1.97 -2.66
N THR A 33 -9.91 1.25 -2.94
CA THR A 33 -9.44 0.19 -2.04
C THR A 33 -9.15 0.83 -0.70
N GLN A 34 -9.88 0.42 0.34
CA GLN A 34 -9.73 0.98 1.67
C GLN A 34 -8.37 0.57 2.24
N ARG A 35 -7.52 1.56 2.55
CA ARG A 35 -6.25 1.33 3.25
C ARG A 35 -6.42 1.45 4.75
N PHE A 36 -5.68 0.64 5.50
CA PHE A 36 -5.67 0.64 6.96
C PHE A 36 -4.29 0.26 7.51
N ALA A 37 -4.07 0.44 8.81
CA ALA A 37 -2.81 0.05 9.45
C ALA A 37 -2.65 -1.48 9.45
N LEU A 38 -1.45 -1.97 9.10
CA LEU A 38 -1.17 -3.41 9.14
C LEU A 38 -1.44 -3.98 10.56
N PRO A 39 -2.20 -5.07 10.70
CA PRO A 39 -2.41 -5.72 11.99
C PRO A 39 -1.08 -6.16 12.63
N PRO A 40 -0.97 -6.18 13.98
CA PRO A 40 0.22 -6.69 14.64
C PRO A 40 0.40 -8.20 14.38
N GLY A 41 1.64 -8.65 14.19
CA GLY A 41 1.93 -10.06 13.92
C GLY A 41 3.36 -10.33 13.47
N VAL A 42 3.65 -11.59 13.13
CA VAL A 42 4.91 -12.00 12.49
C VAL A 42 4.65 -12.17 11.00
N TYR A 43 5.49 -11.53 10.18
CA TYR A 43 5.33 -11.49 8.73
C TYR A 43 6.63 -11.81 8.00
N TYR A 44 6.50 -12.40 6.82
CA TYR A 44 7.48 -12.23 5.74
C TYR A 44 7.14 -10.94 4.98
N ILE A 45 8.14 -10.10 4.76
CA ILE A 45 8.02 -8.87 3.97
C ILE A 45 8.60 -9.15 2.59
N GLN A 46 7.78 -9.03 1.54
CA GLN A 46 8.09 -9.50 0.19
C GLN A 46 8.12 -8.37 -0.84
N THR A 47 9.03 -8.49 -1.81
CA THR A 47 9.00 -7.66 -3.02
C THR A 47 7.73 -7.95 -3.83
N THR A 48 7.24 -6.95 -4.57
CA THR A 48 6.06 -7.08 -5.45
C THR A 48 6.41 -7.65 -6.84
N GLU A 49 7.63 -8.14 -7.03
CA GLU A 49 8.10 -8.71 -8.29
C GLU A 49 7.45 -10.07 -8.53
N ALA A 50 7.38 -10.52 -9.79
CA ALA A 50 6.78 -11.82 -10.13
C ALA A 50 7.47 -13.00 -9.42
N THR A 51 8.79 -12.91 -9.23
CA THR A 51 9.54 -13.80 -8.34
C THR A 51 9.80 -13.05 -7.05
N ALA A 52 8.87 -13.19 -6.10
CA ALA A 52 8.95 -12.51 -4.82
C ALA A 52 10.24 -12.88 -4.07
N ARG A 53 10.85 -11.89 -3.42
CA ARG A 53 12.01 -12.03 -2.55
C ARG A 53 11.66 -11.52 -1.16
N ASN A 54 12.11 -12.19 -0.12
CA ASN A 54 11.87 -11.80 1.26
C ASN A 54 12.94 -10.82 1.73
N VAL A 55 12.55 -9.80 2.50
CA VAL A 55 13.48 -8.97 3.27
C VAL A 55 14.16 -9.85 4.30
N ALA A 56 15.49 -9.90 4.26
CA ALA A 56 16.33 -10.69 5.13
C ALA A 56 17.08 -9.79 6.12
N ASN A 57 17.08 -10.23 7.37
CA ASN A 57 17.82 -9.60 8.44
C ASN A 57 19.32 -9.92 8.32
N PRO A 58 20.22 -8.93 8.28
CA PRO A 58 21.64 -9.19 8.24
C PRO A 58 22.15 -9.78 9.57
N SER A 59 23.32 -10.41 9.49
CA SER A 59 23.95 -11.12 10.63
C SER A 59 24.38 -10.21 11.79
N GLY A 60 24.60 -8.91 11.54
CA GLY A 60 25.17 -7.98 12.51
C GLY A 60 24.65 -6.55 12.43
N ASP A 61 25.03 -5.76 13.42
CA ASP A 61 24.87 -4.30 13.43
C ASP A 61 25.77 -3.65 12.36
N GLY A 62 25.35 -2.52 11.79
CA GLY A 62 26.09 -1.82 10.74
C GLY A 62 26.04 -2.46 9.34
N GLN A 63 25.44 -3.65 9.21
CA GLN A 63 25.22 -4.30 7.92
C GLN A 63 23.93 -3.81 7.25
N GLN A 64 23.77 -4.04 5.95
CA GLN A 64 22.61 -3.59 5.19
C GLN A 64 21.48 -4.61 5.23
N LEU A 65 20.23 -4.12 5.26
CA LEU A 65 19.10 -4.97 4.90
C LEU A 65 19.16 -5.30 3.42
N PHE A 66 18.75 -6.51 3.08
CA PHE A 66 18.72 -6.98 1.70
C PHE A 66 17.51 -7.87 1.46
N VAL A 67 17.21 -8.15 0.20
CA VAL A 67 16.22 -9.13 -0.20
C VAL A 67 16.90 -10.40 -0.69
N ALA A 68 16.33 -11.54 -0.33
CA ALA A 68 16.83 -12.87 -0.68
C ALA A 68 15.69 -13.77 -1.17
N THR A 69 16.04 -14.89 -1.79
CA THR A 69 15.07 -15.93 -2.12
C THR A 69 14.27 -16.30 -0.86
N PRO A 70 12.93 -16.40 -0.94
CA PRO A 70 12.12 -16.79 0.20
C PRO A 70 12.59 -18.12 0.78
N SER A 71 12.97 -18.07 2.05
CA SER A 71 13.20 -19.21 2.93
C SER A 71 12.18 -19.08 4.06
N GLY A 72 11.71 -20.21 4.61
CA GLY A 72 11.02 -20.20 5.90
C GLY A 72 11.97 -19.94 7.08
N GLY A 73 13.15 -19.37 6.81
CA GLY A 73 14.21 -19.13 7.76
C GLY A 73 13.85 -18.01 8.72
N ALA A 74 14.29 -18.14 9.96
CA ALA A 74 14.03 -17.16 11.01
C ALA A 74 14.60 -15.77 10.65
N GLU A 75 15.68 -15.67 9.88
CA GLU A 75 16.24 -14.40 9.41
C GLU A 75 15.32 -13.60 8.49
N GLN A 76 14.24 -14.20 7.98
CA GLN A 76 13.28 -13.56 7.09
C GLN A 76 11.94 -13.25 7.78
N GLN A 77 11.82 -13.53 9.08
CA GLN A 77 10.62 -13.28 9.87
C GLN A 77 10.73 -11.97 10.66
N TRP A 78 9.65 -11.18 10.58
CA TRP A 78 9.58 -9.83 11.12
C TRP A 78 8.38 -9.69 12.05
N LEU A 79 8.63 -9.40 13.33
CA LEU A 79 7.57 -9.02 14.26
C LEU A 79 7.25 -7.54 14.06
N ILE A 80 6.01 -7.25 13.71
CA ILE A 80 5.49 -5.90 13.51
C ILE A 80 4.44 -5.62 14.60
N SER A 81 4.65 -4.58 15.39
CA SER A 81 3.71 -4.16 16.43
C SER A 81 2.64 -3.20 15.90
N GLY A 82 1.58 -2.96 16.69
CA GLY A 82 0.47 -2.07 16.28
C GLY A 82 0.84 -0.61 16.10
N ASN A 83 1.96 -0.15 16.66
CA ASN A 83 2.54 1.17 16.40
C ASN A 83 3.59 1.15 15.28
N GLY A 84 3.70 0.04 14.54
CA GLY A 84 4.58 -0.07 13.37
C GLY A 84 6.06 -0.24 13.67
N ILE A 85 6.44 -0.63 14.90
CA ILE A 85 7.84 -1.01 15.19
C ILE A 85 8.12 -2.36 14.53
N ILE A 86 9.19 -2.43 13.77
CA ILE A 86 9.65 -3.63 13.08
C ILE A 86 10.84 -4.24 13.85
N ARG A 87 10.73 -5.53 14.19
CA ARG A 87 11.81 -6.31 14.82
C ARG A 87 12.14 -7.52 13.98
N ALA A 88 13.42 -7.74 13.70
CA ALA A 88 13.87 -8.95 13.04
C ALA A 88 14.05 -10.09 14.04
N LEU A 89 13.66 -11.30 13.68
CA LEU A 89 14.07 -12.48 14.46
C LEU A 89 15.57 -12.74 14.21
N ASN A 90 16.36 -12.74 15.28
CA ASN A 90 17.79 -13.07 15.20
C ASN A 90 17.96 -14.58 15.33
N VAL A 91 18.52 -15.21 14.29
CA VAL A 91 18.74 -16.66 14.22
C VAL A 91 19.66 -17.21 15.31
N ASN A 92 20.65 -16.43 15.76
CA ASN A 92 21.63 -16.88 16.74
C ASN A 92 21.07 -16.84 18.17
N SER A 93 20.16 -15.91 18.45
CA SER A 93 19.59 -15.73 19.80
C SER A 93 18.15 -16.23 19.94
N GLY A 94 17.45 -16.51 18.83
CA GLY A 94 16.04 -16.85 18.83
C GLY A 94 15.12 -15.72 19.31
N ARG A 95 15.62 -14.48 19.36
CA ARG A 95 14.90 -13.32 19.89
C ARG A 95 14.71 -12.25 18.84
N PHE A 96 13.58 -11.56 18.91
CA PHE A 96 13.30 -10.38 18.10
C PHE A 96 14.15 -9.19 18.55
N ALA A 97 15.00 -8.69 17.66
CA ALA A 97 15.84 -7.52 17.88
C ALA A 97 15.32 -6.32 17.08
N LEU A 98 15.47 -5.11 17.64
CA LEU A 98 15.16 -3.88 16.91
C LEU A 98 16.08 -3.75 15.69
N THR A 99 15.48 -3.36 14.57
CA THR A 99 16.17 -3.19 13.29
C THR A 99 15.75 -1.83 12.74
N ASN A 100 16.59 -0.83 12.98
CA ASN A 100 16.33 0.52 12.50
C ASN A 100 17.18 0.80 11.25
N LEU A 101 16.62 1.58 10.33
CA LEU A 101 17.34 2.12 9.18
C LEU A 101 17.71 3.58 9.45
N ALA A 102 19.01 3.90 9.42
CA ALA A 102 19.48 5.26 9.67
C ALA A 102 19.12 6.18 8.50
N SER A 103 18.37 7.26 8.78
CA SER A 103 17.82 8.12 7.71
C SER A 103 18.88 8.78 6.82
N SER A 104 20.07 9.10 7.32
CA SER A 104 21.10 9.83 6.56
C SER A 104 22.17 8.96 5.90
N ALA A 105 22.24 7.65 6.20
CA ALA A 105 23.31 6.80 5.68
C ALA A 105 23.05 6.36 4.24
N VAL A 106 24.08 6.44 3.40
CA VAL A 106 24.13 5.83 2.06
C VAL A 106 25.48 5.11 1.93
N PRO A 107 25.50 3.78 1.88
CA PRO A 107 24.36 2.87 1.93
C PRO A 107 23.68 2.82 3.31
N GLN A 108 22.42 2.37 3.33
CA GLN A 108 21.59 2.28 4.53
C GLN A 108 22.03 1.10 5.40
N ALA A 109 22.59 1.39 6.56
CA ALA A 109 23.00 0.39 7.54
C ALA A 109 21.92 0.19 8.62
N VAL A 110 21.78 -1.05 9.06
CA VAL A 110 20.96 -1.43 10.22
C VAL A 110 21.64 -0.95 11.49
N THR A 111 20.85 -0.35 12.39
CA THR A 111 21.25 -0.14 13.77
C THR A 111 20.40 -1.01 14.70
N ARG A 112 21.06 -1.82 15.54
CA ARG A 112 20.47 -2.61 16.63
C ARG A 112 20.27 -1.70 17.85
N ALA A 113 19.40 -0.71 17.69
CA ALA A 113 19.18 0.30 18.70
C ALA A 113 18.48 -0.26 19.95
N THR A 114 18.57 0.49 21.05
CA THR A 114 17.81 0.24 22.28
C THR A 114 16.39 0.81 22.23
N SER A 115 16.12 1.77 21.34
CA SER A 115 14.80 2.35 21.06
C SER A 115 14.34 2.03 19.64
N GLY A 116 13.06 1.69 19.49
CA GLY A 116 12.49 1.34 18.18
C GLY A 116 12.13 2.56 17.34
N VAL A 117 12.34 2.46 16.04
CA VAL A 117 11.75 3.39 15.06
C VAL A 117 10.35 2.90 14.72
N GLU A 118 9.38 3.81 14.76
CA GLU A 118 8.02 3.58 14.31
C GLU A 118 7.90 3.82 12.80
N TRP A 119 7.25 2.91 12.10
CA TRP A 119 6.98 3.01 10.67
C TRP A 119 5.49 3.13 10.41
N ILE A 120 5.11 3.92 9.43
CA ILE A 120 3.74 3.96 8.93
C ILE A 120 3.60 2.88 7.85
N ILE A 121 2.81 1.85 8.15
CA ILE A 121 2.54 0.72 7.25
C ILE A 121 1.05 0.71 6.93
N ASN A 122 0.70 1.30 5.78
CA ASN A 122 -0.68 1.53 5.37
C ASN A 122 -1.07 0.61 4.21
N VAL A 123 -1.81 -0.45 4.49
CA VAL A 123 -1.98 -1.59 3.58
C VAL A 123 -3.40 -1.73 3.06
N GLU A 124 -3.52 -2.42 1.95
CA GLU A 124 -4.75 -3.00 1.41
C GLU A 124 -4.71 -4.52 1.67
N TRP A 125 -5.84 -5.12 2.01
CA TRP A 125 -5.94 -6.58 2.16
C TRP A 125 -6.37 -7.21 0.83
N ASP A 126 -5.53 -8.10 0.30
CA ASP A 126 -5.90 -9.00 -0.77
C ASP A 126 -6.48 -10.28 -0.15
N GLN A 127 -7.80 -10.38 -0.19
CA GLN A 127 -8.55 -11.53 0.32
C GLN A 127 -8.25 -12.81 -0.45
N GLY A 128 -7.92 -12.73 -1.74
CA GLY A 128 -7.71 -13.90 -2.59
C GLY A 128 -6.43 -14.64 -2.23
N SER A 129 -5.38 -13.90 -1.89
CA SER A 129 -4.09 -14.44 -1.45
C SER A 129 -3.91 -14.45 0.08
N ASN A 130 -4.85 -13.87 0.82
CA ASN A 130 -4.75 -13.60 2.26
C ASN A 130 -3.45 -12.85 2.64
N THR A 131 -3.08 -11.85 1.83
CA THR A 131 -1.88 -11.04 2.05
C THR A 131 -2.24 -9.57 2.19
N PHE A 132 -1.34 -8.78 2.79
CA PHE A 132 -1.49 -7.33 2.83
C PHE A 132 -0.49 -6.69 1.88
N LYS A 133 -0.85 -5.59 1.22
CA LYS A 133 0.04 -4.86 0.32
C LYS A 133 0.04 -3.38 0.65
N GLY A 134 1.22 -2.78 0.82
CA GLY A 134 1.34 -1.37 1.12
C GLY A 134 2.78 -0.89 1.22
N PRO A 135 3.00 0.43 1.39
CA PRO A 135 4.32 0.97 1.67
C PRO A 135 4.73 0.80 3.14
N ILE A 136 6.03 0.95 3.36
CA ILE A 136 6.64 1.18 4.68
C ILE A 136 7.26 2.58 4.64
N LEU A 137 6.73 3.51 5.43
CA LEU A 137 7.14 4.92 5.44
C LEU A 137 7.71 5.31 6.79
N ALA A 138 8.74 6.16 6.81
CA ALA A 138 9.26 6.74 8.04
C ALA A 138 8.16 7.54 8.77
N ASN A 139 8.04 7.39 10.09
CA ASN A 139 7.11 8.18 10.91
C ASN A 139 7.66 9.58 11.26
N ASP A 140 8.18 10.30 10.27
CA ASP A 140 8.69 11.67 10.40
C ASP A 140 8.14 12.57 9.30
N SER A 141 8.61 13.81 9.19
CA SER A 141 8.18 14.75 8.14
C SER A 141 8.66 14.37 6.74
N SER A 142 9.71 13.55 6.64
CA SER A 142 10.29 13.14 5.35
C SER A 142 9.41 12.12 4.62
N LYS A 143 8.68 11.28 5.38
CA LYS A 143 7.90 10.15 4.88
C LYS A 143 8.67 9.30 3.86
N ARG A 144 10.00 9.21 4.04
CA ARG A 144 10.86 8.40 3.18
C ARG A 144 10.44 6.94 3.26
N ARG A 145 10.58 6.25 2.14
CA ARG A 145 9.95 4.96 1.89
C ARG A 145 11.00 3.87 1.77
N PHE A 146 10.74 2.68 2.32
CA PHE A 146 11.54 1.50 2.02
C PHE A 146 11.53 1.24 0.51
N SER A 147 12.71 1.21 -0.10
CA SER A 147 12.94 1.03 -1.53
C SER A 147 14.05 0.00 -1.76
N LEU A 148 14.18 -0.44 -3.02
CA LEU A 148 15.26 -1.31 -3.46
C LEU A 148 16.32 -0.52 -4.23
N ASN A 149 17.58 -0.83 -3.94
CA ASN A 149 18.75 -0.47 -4.72
C ASN A 149 19.55 -1.74 -5.00
N GLY A 150 19.26 -2.36 -6.15
CA GLY A 150 19.64 -3.75 -6.42
C GLY A 150 18.98 -4.71 -5.43
N ASN A 151 19.79 -5.42 -4.65
CA ASN A 151 19.30 -6.32 -3.60
C ASN A 151 19.19 -5.66 -2.23
N ASN A 152 19.72 -4.45 -2.05
CA ASN A 152 19.76 -3.80 -0.75
C ASN A 152 18.53 -2.93 -0.54
N ILE A 153 18.07 -2.86 0.71
CA ILE A 153 17.00 -1.95 1.12
C ILE A 153 17.60 -0.57 1.38
N GLU A 154 16.91 0.46 0.90
CA GLU A 154 17.22 1.84 1.22
C GLU A 154 15.99 2.67 1.57
N LEU A 155 16.20 3.92 1.97
CA LEU A 155 15.13 4.89 2.14
C LEU A 155 15.09 5.84 0.94
N ALA A 156 14.12 5.66 0.05
CA ALA A 156 13.90 6.57 -1.08
C ALA A 156 12.99 7.75 -0.68
N ALA A 157 12.89 8.75 -1.56
CA ALA A 157 11.95 9.86 -1.40
C ALA A 157 10.50 9.36 -1.28
N ALA A 158 9.64 10.12 -0.60
CA ALA A 158 8.23 9.79 -0.42
C ALA A 158 7.45 9.63 -1.74
N SER A 159 7.94 10.23 -2.84
CA SER A 159 7.41 10.10 -4.20
C SER A 159 7.70 8.74 -4.87
N SER A 160 8.55 7.89 -4.27
CA SER A 160 8.74 6.51 -4.75
C SER A 160 7.44 5.72 -4.65
N SER A 161 7.20 4.85 -5.63
CA SER A 161 6.03 3.96 -5.70
C SER A 161 6.28 2.57 -5.13
N GLN A 162 7.39 2.33 -4.42
CA GLN A 162 7.70 1.00 -3.90
C GLN A 162 6.64 0.52 -2.90
N GLU A 163 6.02 -0.61 -3.19
CA GLU A 163 5.12 -1.29 -2.25
C GLU A 163 5.76 -2.61 -1.81
N TRP A 164 5.26 -3.16 -0.71
CA TRP A 164 5.69 -4.41 -0.11
C TRP A 164 4.47 -5.29 0.13
N VAL A 165 4.66 -6.61 0.04
CA VAL A 165 3.65 -7.60 0.38
C VAL A 165 3.98 -8.18 1.75
N PHE A 166 3.00 -8.27 2.63
CA PHE A 166 3.12 -8.84 3.97
C PHE A 166 2.34 -10.15 4.00
N VAL A 167 3.07 -11.25 4.21
CA VAL A 167 2.52 -12.60 4.33
C VAL A 167 2.70 -13.04 5.77
N ALA A 168 1.63 -13.48 6.44
CA ALA A 168 1.74 -13.99 7.81
C ALA A 168 2.69 -15.19 7.87
N ALA A 169 3.59 -15.21 8.85
CA ALA A 169 4.67 -16.20 8.97
C ALA A 169 4.26 -17.49 9.68
#